data_AF-A0AAD8ERN8-F1
#
_entry.id   AF-A0AAD8ERN8-F1
#
_cell.length_a   1.000
_cell.length_b   1.000
_cell.length_c   1.000
_cell.angle_alpha   90.00
_cell.angle_beta   90.00
_cell.angle_gamma   90.00
#
_symmetry.space_group_name_H-M   'P 1'
#
loop_
_entity.id
_entity.type
_entity.pdbx_description
1 polymer ?
#
loop_
_entity_poly.entity_id
_entity_poly.type
_entity_poly.pdbx_seq_one_letter_code
_entity_poly.pdbx_strand_id
1 'polypeptide(L)'
;YPSIFGNSPVDPEKKKKLDEAFEFLDKFLEGHKFVAGDSLTIADLSTIATVSTILITGYEATKYKNVTKWFENTKKVIPDYEEINHKGCVDYKEFYISWSETYVCLPCGHRNTVKIFGVTNVSHMTIDFYYLPGSAPCRSVLLTAKAVGVDLNLKLTNLMAGEHLTPEFIKMNPQHTIPTLNDNGFCLWE
;
A
#
# COMPACT_ATOMS: atom_id res chain seq x y z
N TYR A 1 -3.00 -6.79 13.76
CA TYR A 1 -1.61 -6.85 13.26
C TYR A 1 -1.13 -5.40 13.12
N PRO A 2 0.11 -5.04 13.50
CA PRO A 2 1.31 -5.86 13.53
C PRO A 2 2.02 -5.94 14.89
N SER A 3 2.32 -7.17 15.29
CA SER A 3 3.38 -7.51 16.27
C SER A 3 4.79 -7.09 15.80
N ILE A 4 4.92 -6.66 14.55
CA ILE A 4 6.12 -6.04 14.00
C ILE A 4 6.40 -4.68 14.65
N PHE A 5 5.37 -3.97 15.16
CA PHE A 5 5.62 -2.76 15.94
C PHE A 5 6.25 -3.15 17.29
N GLY A 6 7.53 -2.80 17.45
CA GLY A 6 8.26 -2.96 18.71
C GLY A 6 8.54 -4.40 19.13
N ASN A 7 8.57 -5.36 18.19
CA ASN A 7 8.85 -6.77 18.45
C ASN A 7 7.94 -7.39 19.53
N SER A 8 6.71 -6.89 19.63
CA SER A 8 5.74 -7.35 20.61
C SER A 8 5.33 -8.79 20.28
N PRO A 9 5.08 -9.65 21.29
CA PRO A 9 4.56 -10.99 21.03
C PRO A 9 3.26 -10.94 20.21
N VAL A 10 3.00 -12.02 19.46
CA VAL A 10 1.76 -12.15 18.70
C VAL A 10 0.58 -12.21 19.66
N ASP A 11 -0.27 -11.19 19.57
CA ASP A 11 -1.54 -11.12 20.28
C ASP A 11 -2.49 -12.20 19.72
N PRO A 12 -2.88 -13.21 20.53
CA PRO A 12 -3.69 -14.33 20.05
C PRO A 12 -5.07 -13.91 19.54
N GLU A 13 -5.70 -12.89 20.14
CA GLU A 13 -7.01 -12.42 19.71
C GLU A 13 -6.93 -11.70 18.37
N LYS A 14 -5.90 -10.87 18.18
CA LYS A 14 -5.65 -10.21 16.88
C LYS A 14 -5.29 -11.22 15.81
N LYS A 15 -4.54 -12.27 16.15
CA LYS A 15 -4.25 -13.38 15.23
C LYS A 15 -5.53 -14.12 14.84
N LYS A 16 -6.40 -14.44 15.81
CA LYS A 16 -7.68 -15.10 15.53
C LYS A 16 -8.54 -14.29 14.56
N LYS A 17 -8.67 -12.98 14.77
CA LYS A 17 -9.39 -12.08 13.84
C LYS A 17 -8.79 -12.06 12.43
N LEU A 18 -7.45 -12.13 12.35
CA LEU A 18 -6.78 -12.22 11.05
C LEU A 18 -7.06 -13.57 10.37
N ASP A 19 -7.03 -14.67 11.12
CA ASP A 19 -7.38 -15.99 10.60
C ASP A 19 -8.83 -16.01 10.09
N GLU A 20 -9.79 -15.49 10.87
CA GLU A 20 -11.20 -15.34 10.45
C GLU A 20 -11.35 -14.50 9.17
N ALA A 21 -10.60 -13.39 9.04
CA ALA A 21 -10.63 -12.56 7.84
C ALA A 21 -10.14 -13.30 6.59
N PHE A 22 -9.08 -14.11 6.71
CA PHE A 22 -8.60 -14.95 5.61
C PHE A 22 -9.57 -16.09 5.30
N GLU A 23 -10.26 -16.66 6.30
CA GLU A 23 -11.34 -17.63 6.07
C GLU A 23 -12.50 -17.02 5.28
N PHE A 24 -12.89 -15.77 5.58
CA PHE A 24 -13.90 -15.06 4.79
C PHE A 24 -13.42 -14.79 3.37
N LEU A 25 -12.18 -14.33 3.20
CA LEU A 25 -11.63 -14.08 1.87
C LEU A 25 -11.55 -15.38 1.04
N ASP A 26 -11.14 -16.50 1.65
CA ASP A 26 -11.07 -17.80 0.97
C ASP A 26 -12.45 -18.29 0.51
N LYS A 27 -13.49 -18.03 1.32
CA LYS A 27 -14.90 -18.29 0.95
C LYS A 27 -15.39 -17.38 -0.16
N PHE A 28 -15.08 -16.08 -0.13
CA PHE A 28 -15.49 -15.16 -1.21
C PHE A 28 -14.84 -15.48 -2.55
N LEU A 29 -13.64 -16.08 -2.52
CA LEU A 29 -12.95 -16.56 -3.71
C LEU A 29 -13.41 -17.94 -4.18
N GLU A 30 -14.30 -18.61 -3.45
CA GLU A 30 -14.81 -19.91 -3.85
C GLU A 30 -15.64 -19.79 -5.14
N GLY A 31 -15.26 -20.55 -6.16
CA GLY A 31 -15.94 -20.53 -7.47
C GLY A 31 -15.61 -19.34 -8.36
N HIS A 32 -14.74 -18.42 -7.93
CA HIS A 32 -14.41 -17.19 -8.67
C HIS A 32 -12.92 -17.07 -8.97
N LYS A 33 -12.58 -16.38 -10.06
CA LYS A 33 -11.17 -16.08 -10.41
C LYS A 33 -10.59 -14.92 -9.58
N PHE A 34 -11.44 -13.97 -9.21
CA PHE A 34 -11.11 -12.71 -8.55
C PHE A 34 -12.08 -12.44 -7.38
N VAL A 35 -11.76 -11.46 -6.52
CA VAL A 35 -12.51 -11.18 -5.28
C VAL A 35 -13.98 -10.84 -5.53
N ALA A 36 -14.28 -10.23 -6.69
CA ALA A 36 -15.63 -9.79 -7.07
C ALA A 36 -16.10 -10.38 -8.40
N GLY A 37 -15.80 -11.66 -8.66
CA GLY A 37 -16.23 -12.39 -9.85
C GLY A 37 -15.08 -12.88 -10.72
N ASP A 38 -15.27 -12.95 -12.04
CA ASP A 38 -14.31 -13.58 -12.96
C ASP A 38 -13.45 -12.59 -13.77
N SER A 39 -13.64 -11.30 -13.56
CA SER A 39 -12.82 -10.22 -14.13
C SER A 39 -12.07 -9.47 -13.05
N LEU A 40 -10.87 -8.97 -13.36
CA LEU A 40 -10.08 -8.15 -12.44
C LEU A 40 -10.85 -6.86 -12.14
N THR A 41 -10.95 -6.49 -10.87
CA THR A 41 -11.64 -5.27 -10.44
C THR A 41 -10.79 -4.46 -9.45
N ILE A 42 -11.23 -3.25 -9.12
CA ILE A 42 -10.65 -2.44 -8.04
C ILE A 42 -10.67 -3.18 -6.69
N ALA A 43 -11.61 -4.11 -6.47
CA ALA A 43 -11.63 -4.94 -5.28
C ALA A 43 -10.34 -5.77 -5.16
N ASP A 44 -9.89 -6.39 -6.26
CA ASP A 44 -8.65 -7.15 -6.28
C ASP A 44 -7.42 -6.27 -6.02
N LEU A 45 -7.38 -5.07 -6.60
CA LEU A 45 -6.26 -4.12 -6.44
C LEU A 45 -6.12 -3.67 -4.98
N SER A 46 -7.25 -3.39 -4.33
CA SER A 46 -7.29 -3.02 -2.90
C SER A 46 -6.94 -4.21 -2.00
N THR A 47 -7.55 -5.37 -2.24
CA THR A 47 -7.31 -6.56 -1.44
C THR A 47 -5.88 -7.07 -1.59
N ILE A 48 -5.29 -7.07 -2.79
CA ILE A 48 -3.93 -7.58 -3.00
C ILE A 48 -2.88 -6.71 -2.34
N ALA A 49 -3.04 -5.38 -2.32
CA ALA A 49 -2.15 -4.49 -1.60
C ALA A 49 -2.12 -4.82 -0.10
N THR A 50 -3.29 -5.11 0.47
CA THR A 50 -3.44 -5.50 1.88
C THR A 50 -2.86 -6.88 2.16
N VAL A 51 -3.26 -7.90 1.37
CA VAL A 51 -2.78 -9.28 1.53
C VAL A 51 -1.27 -9.35 1.35
N SER A 52 -0.70 -8.68 0.34
CA SER A 52 0.75 -8.68 0.11
C SER A 52 1.54 -8.10 1.30
N THR A 53 1.01 -7.09 1.99
CA THR A 53 1.63 -6.55 3.22
C THR A 53 1.56 -7.55 4.36
N ILE A 54 0.45 -8.27 4.51
CA ILE A 54 0.31 -9.27 5.58
C ILE A 54 1.24 -10.47 5.34
N LEU A 55 1.42 -10.88 4.09
CA LEU A 55 2.28 -12.02 3.76
C LEU A 55 3.77 -11.69 3.92
N ILE A 56 4.24 -10.52 3.49
CA ILE A 56 5.68 -10.17 3.55
C ILE A 56 6.22 -10.11 4.98
N THR A 57 5.32 -9.91 5.94
CA THR A 57 5.61 -9.81 7.37
C THR A 57 5.57 -11.17 8.08
N GLY A 58 5.39 -12.27 7.35
CA GLY A 58 5.54 -13.63 7.85
C GLY A 58 4.24 -14.34 8.21
N TYR A 59 3.06 -13.81 7.83
CA TYR A 59 1.82 -14.57 7.98
C TYR A 59 1.73 -15.67 6.92
N GLU A 60 1.52 -16.91 7.36
CA GLU A 60 1.37 -18.06 6.46
C GLU A 60 -0.10 -18.26 6.05
N ALA A 61 -0.41 -17.95 4.80
CA ALA A 61 -1.75 -18.13 4.22
C ALA A 61 -1.93 -19.42 3.40
N THR A 62 -0.94 -20.32 3.41
CA THR A 62 -0.91 -21.54 2.57
C THR A 62 -2.08 -22.49 2.81
N LYS A 63 -2.69 -22.45 4.00
CA LYS A 63 -3.90 -23.22 4.33
C LYS A 63 -5.16 -22.75 3.60
N TYR A 64 -5.17 -21.52 3.10
CA TYR A 64 -6.27 -20.92 2.32
C TYR A 64 -5.99 -21.08 0.84
N LYS A 65 -6.55 -22.14 0.24
CA LYS A 65 -6.21 -22.57 -1.12
C LYS A 65 -6.70 -21.58 -2.17
N ASN A 66 -7.88 -20.99 -1.99
CA ASN A 66 -8.44 -20.04 -2.93
C ASN A 66 -7.69 -18.71 -2.84
N VAL A 67 -7.34 -18.25 -1.63
CA VAL A 67 -6.48 -17.07 -1.43
C VAL A 67 -5.12 -17.26 -2.10
N THR A 68 -4.47 -18.40 -1.90
CA THR A 68 -3.16 -18.69 -2.49
C THR A 68 -3.24 -18.69 -4.02
N LYS A 69 -4.24 -19.37 -4.59
CA LYS A 69 -4.48 -19.40 -6.04
C LYS A 69 -4.78 -18.01 -6.60
N TRP A 70 -5.65 -17.26 -5.96
CA TRP A 70 -5.99 -15.89 -6.34
C TRP A 70 -4.75 -15.00 -6.30
N PHE A 71 -3.99 -15.02 -5.21
CA PHE A 71 -2.79 -14.19 -5.05
C PHE A 71 -1.78 -14.46 -6.17
N GLU A 72 -1.47 -15.73 -6.46
CA GLU A 72 -0.52 -16.07 -7.54
C GLU A 72 -1.01 -15.70 -8.94
N ASN A 73 -2.33 -15.73 -9.19
CA ASN A 73 -2.91 -15.34 -10.47
C ASN A 73 -2.98 -13.82 -10.62
N THR A 74 -3.42 -13.11 -9.58
CA THR A 74 -3.67 -11.68 -9.58
C THR A 74 -2.38 -10.88 -9.78
N LYS A 75 -1.26 -11.29 -9.16
CA LYS A 75 0.07 -10.68 -9.40
C LYS A 75 0.49 -10.68 -10.86
N LYS A 76 0.10 -11.70 -11.63
CA LYS A 76 0.52 -11.88 -13.03
C LYS A 76 -0.28 -11.02 -14.01
N VAL A 77 -1.49 -10.62 -13.63
CA VAL A 77 -2.39 -9.86 -14.51
C VAL A 77 -2.38 -8.37 -14.22
N ILE A 78 -1.96 -7.95 -13.03
CA ILE A 78 -1.84 -6.54 -12.66
C ILE A 78 -0.61 -5.94 -13.37
N PRO A 79 -0.79 -4.88 -14.18
CA PRO A 79 0.33 -4.17 -14.79
C PRO A 79 1.28 -3.60 -13.75
N ASP A 80 2.58 -3.79 -13.96
CA ASP A 80 3.65 -3.25 -13.11
C ASP A 80 3.52 -3.63 -11.61
N TYR A 81 2.92 -4.79 -11.31
CA TYR A 81 2.72 -5.26 -9.93
C TYR A 81 4.00 -5.25 -9.09
N GLU A 82 5.12 -5.69 -9.66
CA GLU A 82 6.40 -5.75 -8.93
C GLU A 82 6.90 -4.36 -8.53
N GLU A 83 6.87 -3.40 -9.46
CA GLU A 83 7.36 -2.04 -9.22
C GLU A 83 6.41 -1.23 -8.32
N ILE A 84 5.09 -1.35 -8.52
CA ILE A 84 4.10 -0.57 -7.78
C ILE A 84 3.79 -1.18 -6.41
N ASN A 85 3.59 -2.50 -6.37
CA ASN A 85 3.06 -3.17 -5.18
C ASN A 85 4.13 -3.92 -4.39
N HIS A 86 4.90 -4.81 -5.02
CA HIS A 86 5.84 -5.66 -4.29
C HIS A 86 7.01 -4.85 -3.69
N LYS A 87 7.58 -3.92 -4.45
CA LYS A 87 8.62 -3.01 -3.97
C LYS A 87 8.21 -2.27 -2.69
N GLY A 88 7.00 -1.71 -2.65
CA GLY A 88 6.50 -1.04 -1.44
C GLY A 88 6.23 -2.01 -0.28
N CYS A 89 5.94 -3.29 -0.52
CA CYS A 89 5.95 -4.30 0.56
C CYS A 89 7.35 -4.53 1.14
N VAL A 90 8.39 -4.50 0.30
CA VAL A 90 9.78 -4.59 0.75
C VAL A 90 10.14 -3.34 1.55
N ASP A 91 9.84 -2.14 1.04
CA ASP A 91 10.04 -0.87 1.76
C ASP A 91 9.32 -0.87 3.12
N TYR A 92 8.07 -1.36 3.16
CA TYR A 92 7.33 -1.57 4.41
C TYR A 92 8.15 -2.47 5.34
N LYS A 93 8.50 -3.68 4.89
CA LYS A 93 9.24 -4.64 5.71
C LYS A 93 10.58 -4.10 6.21
N GLU A 94 11.36 -3.42 5.37
CA GLU A 94 12.66 -2.84 5.74
C GLU A 94 12.51 -1.69 6.74
N PHE A 95 11.55 -0.79 6.52
CA PHE A 95 11.24 0.28 7.47
C PHE A 95 10.90 -0.28 8.85
N TYR A 96 10.23 -1.43 8.94
CA TYR A 96 9.85 -2.02 10.22
C TYR A 96 10.89 -2.97 10.82
N ILE A 97 11.66 -3.72 10.02
CA ILE A 97 12.78 -4.52 10.52
C ILE A 97 13.86 -3.61 11.11
N SER A 98 14.17 -2.49 10.45
CA SER A 98 15.15 -1.53 10.99
C SER A 98 14.75 -1.02 12.37
N TRP A 99 13.44 -0.84 12.64
CA TRP A 99 12.91 -0.49 13.96
C TRP A 99 12.99 -1.61 15.01
N SER A 100 13.09 -2.88 14.60
CA SER A 100 13.29 -4.01 15.51
C SER A 100 14.75 -4.29 15.86
N GLU A 101 15.70 -3.74 15.08
CA GLU A 101 17.14 -4.01 15.20
C GLU A 101 18.02 -2.79 15.56
N THR A 102 17.46 -1.57 15.75
CA THR A 102 18.24 -0.38 16.13
C THR A 102 17.73 0.25 17.44
N TYR A 103 18.29 -0.06 18.62
CA TYR A 103 19.56 0.43 19.19
C TYR A 103 20.83 0.35 18.31
N VAL A 104 20.86 1.01 17.17
CA VAL A 104 22.08 1.56 16.58
C VAL A 104 21.67 2.82 15.84
N CYS A 105 22.17 3.95 16.32
CA CYS A 105 22.04 5.27 15.71
C CYS A 105 22.34 5.21 14.21
N LEU A 106 21.37 5.54 13.34
CA LEU A 106 21.67 5.84 11.94
C LEU A 106 22.00 7.34 11.81
N PRO A 107 23.16 7.69 11.22
CA PRO A 107 23.53 9.07 11.02
C PRO A 107 22.66 9.70 9.94
N CYS A 108 22.39 10.97 10.18
CA CYS A 108 21.85 11.97 9.27
C CYS A 108 22.32 11.83 7.80
N GLY A 109 21.34 11.82 6.91
CA GLY A 109 21.40 12.41 5.58
C GLY A 109 22.10 11.59 4.49
N HIS A 110 21.34 11.20 3.46
CA HIS A 110 21.73 11.34 2.05
C HIS A 110 20.47 11.48 1.20
N ARG A 111 20.34 12.62 0.50
CA ARG A 111 19.35 12.84 -0.55
C ARG A 111 19.85 12.18 -1.83
N ASN A 112 19.24 11.09 -2.25
CA ASN A 112 19.44 10.58 -3.61
C ASN A 112 18.45 11.27 -4.55
N THR A 113 18.92 12.28 -5.27
CA THR A 113 18.23 12.83 -6.43
C THR A 113 18.40 11.86 -7.61
N VAL A 114 17.34 11.12 -7.95
CA VAL A 114 17.25 10.42 -9.23
C VAL A 114 16.88 11.47 -10.28
N LYS A 115 17.80 11.75 -11.22
CA LYS A 115 17.50 12.54 -12.42
C LYS A 115 16.65 11.67 -13.35
N ILE A 116 15.38 12.03 -13.48
CA ILE A 116 14.52 11.49 -14.55
C ILE A 116 14.76 12.35 -15.80
N PHE A 117 15.02 11.67 -16.92
CA PHE A 117 15.22 12.27 -18.24
C PHE A 117 14.00 13.09 -18.68
N GLY A 118 14.28 14.11 -19.50
CA GLY A 118 13.35 15.18 -19.85
C GLY A 118 12.03 14.72 -20.49
N VAL A 119 10.97 15.45 -20.16
CA VAL A 119 9.70 15.44 -20.87
C VAL A 119 9.25 16.89 -21.08
N THR A 120 8.82 17.16 -22.31
CA THR A 120 8.28 18.43 -22.80
C THR A 120 7.15 18.95 -21.93
N ASN A 121 7.19 20.25 -21.63
CA ASN A 121 6.21 20.97 -20.83
C ASN A 121 4.84 20.94 -21.53
N VAL A 122 3.94 20.08 -21.06
CA VAL A 122 2.51 20.15 -21.33
C VAL A 122 1.87 20.50 -20.00
N SER A 123 1.22 21.65 -19.91
CA SER A 123 0.52 22.13 -18.71
C SER A 123 -0.79 21.36 -18.49
N HIS A 124 -0.70 20.04 -18.35
CA HIS A 124 -1.79 19.23 -17.83
C HIS A 124 -1.72 19.30 -16.31
N MET A 125 -2.72 19.90 -15.66
CA MET A 125 -2.84 19.83 -14.21
C MET A 125 -3.15 18.38 -13.85
N THR A 126 -2.18 17.67 -13.29
CA THR A 126 -2.30 16.27 -12.84
C THR A 126 -2.80 16.23 -11.40
N ILE A 127 -3.42 15.12 -11.00
CA ILE A 127 -3.98 14.96 -9.65
C ILE A 127 -2.82 14.79 -8.66
N ASP A 128 -2.75 15.66 -7.65
CA ASP A 128 -1.76 15.57 -6.57
C ASP A 128 -2.10 14.36 -5.68
N PHE A 129 -1.16 13.44 -5.53
CA PHE A 129 -1.33 12.23 -4.74
C PHE A 129 -0.33 12.17 -3.59
N TYR A 130 -0.83 12.42 -2.38
CA TYR A 130 -0.06 12.36 -1.14
C TYR A 130 0.03 10.92 -0.65
N TYR A 131 1.25 10.39 -0.65
CA TYR A 131 1.46 8.95 -0.48
C TYR A 131 2.78 8.61 0.20
N LEU A 132 2.88 7.36 0.64
CA LEU A 132 4.09 6.72 1.11
C LEU A 132 4.20 5.33 0.47
N PRO A 133 5.33 4.94 -0.14
CA PRO A 133 5.47 3.66 -0.85
C PRO A 133 5.11 2.43 -0.01
N GLY A 134 5.48 2.43 1.28
CA GLY A 134 5.18 1.33 2.19
C GLY A 134 3.69 1.16 2.54
N SER A 135 2.87 2.18 2.30
CA SER A 135 1.47 2.17 2.72
C SER A 135 0.60 1.34 1.77
N ALA A 136 0.00 0.26 2.27
CA ALA A 136 -0.94 -0.58 1.51
C ALA A 136 -2.11 0.21 0.88
N PRO A 137 -2.83 1.09 1.59
CA PRO A 137 -3.90 1.87 0.95
C PRO A 137 -3.37 2.84 -0.11
N CYS A 138 -2.14 3.36 0.01
CA CYS A 138 -1.52 4.14 -1.07
C CYS A 138 -1.23 3.29 -2.32
N ARG A 139 -0.74 2.06 -2.13
CA ARG A 139 -0.48 1.14 -3.26
C ARG A 139 -1.77 0.73 -3.98
N SER A 140 -2.88 0.60 -3.27
CA SER A 140 -4.21 0.41 -3.88
C SER A 140 -4.55 1.54 -4.87
N VAL A 141 -4.31 2.80 -4.50
CA VAL A 141 -4.54 3.97 -5.37
C VAL A 141 -3.59 3.95 -6.57
N LEU A 142 -2.30 3.64 -6.37
CA LEU A 142 -1.33 3.54 -7.48
C LEU A 142 -1.68 2.45 -8.49
N LEU A 143 -2.05 1.27 -8.00
CA LEU A 143 -2.50 0.15 -8.83
C LEU A 143 -3.76 0.54 -9.63
N THR A 144 -4.71 1.21 -8.97
CA THR A 144 -5.95 1.67 -9.62
C THR A 144 -5.65 2.70 -10.69
N ALA A 145 -4.88 3.74 -10.37
CA ALA A 145 -4.50 4.78 -11.32
C ALA A 145 -3.77 4.20 -12.54
N LYS A 146 -2.86 3.25 -12.33
CA LYS A 146 -2.19 2.52 -13.40
C LYS A 146 -3.17 1.73 -14.27
N ALA A 147 -4.12 1.03 -13.64
CA ALA A 147 -5.11 0.22 -14.35
C ALA A 147 -6.06 1.06 -15.22
N VAL A 148 -6.39 2.29 -14.79
CA VAL A 148 -7.27 3.20 -15.53
C VAL A 148 -6.52 4.20 -16.42
N GLY A 149 -5.18 4.18 -16.43
CA GLY A 149 -4.37 5.08 -17.25
C GLY A 149 -4.37 6.54 -16.77
N VAL A 150 -4.47 6.76 -15.45
CA VAL A 150 -4.42 8.10 -14.84
C VAL A 150 -3.00 8.37 -14.31
N ASP A 151 -2.41 9.46 -14.77
CA ASP A 151 -1.13 9.94 -14.27
C ASP A 151 -1.33 10.76 -12.99
N LEU A 152 -0.58 10.42 -11.94
CA LEU A 152 -0.61 11.09 -10.64
C LEU A 152 0.67 11.90 -10.42
N ASN A 153 0.52 13.09 -9.84
CA ASN A 153 1.65 13.84 -9.30
C ASN A 153 1.99 13.34 -7.90
N LEU A 154 2.99 12.48 -7.82
CA LEU A 154 3.38 11.80 -6.59
C LEU A 154 4.01 12.77 -5.57
N LYS A 155 3.30 13.04 -4.47
CA LYS A 155 3.77 13.82 -3.31
C LYS A 155 4.17 12.88 -2.19
N LEU A 156 5.46 12.54 -2.11
CA LEU A 156 5.98 11.74 -1.00
C LEU A 156 5.72 12.48 0.33
N THR A 157 5.00 11.84 1.24
CA THR A 157 4.58 12.44 2.52
C THR A 157 5.23 11.70 3.68
N ASN A 158 6.11 12.38 4.41
CA ASN A 158 6.82 11.82 5.56
C ASN A 158 5.92 11.87 6.81
N LEU A 159 5.35 10.71 7.14
CA LEU A 159 4.49 10.58 8.32
C LEU A 159 5.27 10.76 9.63
N MET A 160 6.54 10.35 9.68
CA MET A 160 7.37 10.46 10.89
C MET A 160 7.77 11.91 11.21
N ALA A 161 7.89 12.75 10.19
CA ALA A 161 8.12 14.18 10.35
C ALA A 161 6.83 14.97 10.63
N GLY A 162 5.66 14.31 10.68
CA GLY A 162 4.38 14.95 10.94
C GLY A 162 3.84 15.80 9.79
N GLU A 163 4.27 15.55 8.53
CA GLU A 163 3.80 16.33 7.38
C GLU A 163 2.27 16.28 7.19
N HIS A 164 1.67 15.13 7.52
CA HIS A 164 0.21 14.91 7.53
C HIS A 164 -0.54 15.66 8.66
N LEU A 165 0.18 16.25 9.61
CA LEU A 165 -0.37 17.02 10.74
C LEU A 165 -0.24 18.53 10.55
N THR A 166 0.34 18.97 9.43
CA THR A 166 0.46 20.39 9.10
C THR A 166 -0.93 21.00 8.87
N PRO A 167 -1.17 22.27 9.24
CA PRO A 167 -2.47 22.93 9.00
C PRO A 167 -2.91 22.86 7.53
N GLU A 168 -1.96 22.92 6.60
CA GLU A 168 -2.19 22.81 5.16
C GLU A 168 -2.72 21.42 4.79
N PHE A 169 -2.14 20.36 5.33
CA PHE A 169 -2.59 18.98 5.09
C PHE A 169 -3.93 18.69 5.76
N ILE A 170 -4.11 19.12 7.03
CA ILE A 170 -5.35 18.91 7.78
C ILE A 170 -6.54 19.60 7.10
N LYS A 171 -6.32 20.78 6.50
CA LYS A 171 -7.35 21.49 5.73
C LYS A 171 -7.83 20.66 4.52
N MET A 172 -6.94 19.88 3.92
CA MET A 172 -7.26 18.99 2.80
C MET A 172 -7.88 17.67 3.29
N ASN A 173 -7.31 17.05 4.32
CA ASN A 173 -7.77 15.81 4.93
C ASN A 173 -7.85 15.94 6.47
N PRO A 174 -9.05 16.22 7.02
CA PRO A 174 -9.29 16.29 8.47
C PRO A 174 -9.07 14.98 9.24
N GLN A 175 -8.93 13.83 8.55
CA GLN A 175 -8.57 12.56 9.17
C GLN A 175 -7.05 12.41 9.38
N HIS A 176 -6.26 13.32 8.78
CA HIS A 176 -4.80 13.36 8.87
C HIS A 176 -4.13 12.09 8.32
N THR A 177 -4.76 11.41 7.36
CA THR A 177 -4.28 10.13 6.82
C THR A 177 -3.74 10.28 5.40
N ILE A 178 -2.96 9.29 4.98
CA ILE A 178 -2.71 9.01 3.57
C ILE A 178 -3.33 7.65 3.24
N PRO A 179 -3.77 7.40 2.00
CA PRO A 179 -3.71 8.26 0.81
C PRO A 179 -4.57 9.54 0.90
N THR A 180 -4.17 10.60 0.18
CA THR A 180 -5.03 11.77 -0.06
C THR A 180 -4.79 12.29 -1.48
N LEU A 181 -5.87 12.59 -2.19
CA LEU A 181 -5.85 13.14 -3.54
C LEU A 181 -6.32 14.60 -3.52
N ASN A 182 -5.69 15.45 -4.33
CA ASN A 182 -6.13 16.81 -4.59
C ASN A 182 -6.16 17.04 -6.11
N ASP A 183 -7.38 17.11 -6.65
CA ASP A 183 -7.64 17.47 -8.03
C ASP A 183 -8.11 18.93 -8.09
N ASN A 184 -7.15 19.85 -8.26
CA ASN A 184 -7.44 21.27 -8.46
C ASN A 184 -8.32 21.91 -7.37
N GLY A 185 -8.11 21.50 -6.11
CA GLY A 185 -8.86 21.94 -4.94
C GLY A 185 -9.98 20.98 -4.51
N PHE A 186 -10.37 20.02 -5.35
CA PHE A 186 -11.23 18.92 -4.94
C PHE A 186 -10.40 17.86 -4.20
N CYS A 187 -10.62 17.74 -2.90
CA CYS A 187 -9.86 16.85 -2.03
C CYS A 187 -10.65 15.56 -1.78
N LEU A 188 -10.01 14.40 -2.03
CA LEU A 188 -10.58 13.08 -1.78
C LEU A 188 -9.68 12.28 -0.84
N TRP A 189 -10.28 11.73 0.22
CA TRP A 189 -9.63 10.94 1.26
C TRP A 189 -10.63 9.91 1.84
N GLU A 190 -10.09 8.88 2.49
CA GLU A 190 -10.82 7.81 3.20
C GLU A 190 -10.46 7.83 4.69
#